data_AF-A0A941P315-F1
#
_entry.id   AF-A0A941P315-F1
#
_cell.length_a   1.000
_cell.length_b   1.000
_cell.length_c   1.000
_cell.angle_alpha   90.00
_cell.angle_beta   90.00
_cell.angle_gamma   90.00
#
_symmetry.space_group_name_H-M   'P 1'
#
loop_
_entity.id
_entity.type
_entity.pdbx_description
1 polymer ?
#
loop_
_entity_poly.entity_id
_entity_poly.type
_entity_poly.pdbx_seq_one_letter_code
_entity_poly.pdbx_strand_id
1 'polypeptide(L)'
;MRDGVITEADTCREFVTPRLVEAGWGAAPYAIGEQRSFTNGRIIVAGGKVRRGQQKRADYLLYYRRDYPLAVVEAKEVGLPAETGVQQAREYAEILGLKFAYATNGHHIIEIDYTTGTEREVD
;
A
#
# COMPACT_ATOMS: atom_id res chain seq x y z
N MET A 1 -0.45 -19.82 -24.73
CA MET A 1 0.62 -19.27 -23.87
C MET A 1 0.10 -17.93 -23.38
N ARG A 2 0.08 -17.66 -22.07
CA ARG A 2 -0.35 -16.34 -21.58
C ARG A 2 0.81 -15.39 -21.86
N ASP A 3 0.78 -14.74 -23.03
CA ASP A 3 1.55 -13.51 -23.27
C ASP A 3 0.84 -12.37 -22.51
N GLY A 4 0.79 -12.50 -21.19
CA GLY A 4 -0.09 -11.75 -20.31
C GLY A 4 0.72 -10.82 -19.44
N VAL A 5 0.49 -9.52 -19.60
CA VAL A 5 0.94 -8.48 -18.67
C VAL A 5 0.63 -8.93 -17.24
N ILE A 6 1.67 -9.00 -16.39
CA ILE A 6 1.52 -9.35 -14.97
C ILE A 6 0.75 -8.21 -14.30
N THR A 7 -0.45 -8.51 -13.82
CA THR A 7 -1.32 -7.50 -13.19
C THR A 7 -0.80 -7.11 -11.79
N GLU A 8 -1.32 -6.02 -11.22
CA GLU A 8 -0.99 -5.62 -9.84
C GLU A 8 -1.35 -6.74 -8.85
N ALA A 9 -2.49 -7.40 -9.05
CA ALA A 9 -2.91 -8.52 -8.23
C ALA A 9 -1.97 -9.74 -8.34
N ASP A 10 -1.47 -10.03 -9.55
CA ASP A 10 -0.47 -11.08 -9.75
C ASP A 10 0.87 -10.70 -9.10
N THR A 11 1.26 -9.42 -9.21
CA THR A 11 2.46 -8.87 -8.57
C THR A 11 2.41 -9.02 -7.05
N CYS A 12 1.27 -8.66 -6.46
CA CYS A 12 0.99 -8.84 -5.04
C CYS A 12 1.11 -10.30 -4.60
N ARG A 13 0.47 -11.22 -5.33
CA ARG A 13 0.44 -12.64 -5.00
C ARG A 13 1.81 -13.31 -5.14
N GLU A 14 2.56 -12.97 -6.18
CA GLU A 14 3.77 -13.68 -6.58
C GLU A 14 5.05 -13.09 -5.98
N PHE A 15 5.05 -11.80 -5.63
CA PHE A 15 6.25 -11.10 -5.15
C PHE A 15 6.07 -10.38 -3.81
N VAL A 16 5.00 -9.60 -3.65
CA VAL A 16 4.86 -8.72 -2.46
C VAL A 16 4.45 -9.51 -1.21
N THR A 17 3.36 -10.29 -1.27
CA THR A 17 2.91 -11.08 -0.12
C THR A 17 3.98 -12.04 0.39
N PRO A 18 4.69 -12.81 -0.47
CA PRO A 18 5.78 -13.67 -0.01
C PRO A 18 6.88 -12.91 0.73
N ARG A 19 7.32 -11.75 0.22
CA ARG A 19 8.33 -10.92 0.89
C ARG A 19 7.84 -10.35 2.23
N LEU A 20 6.59 -9.92 2.32
CA LEU A 20 6.02 -9.46 3.60
C LEU A 20 6.01 -10.58 4.64
N VAL A 21 5.67 -11.80 4.23
CA VAL A 21 5.68 -12.97 5.11
C VAL A 21 7.11 -13.35 5.52
N GLU A 22 8.06 -13.34 4.57
CA GLU A 22 9.49 -13.59 4.83
C GLU A 22 10.08 -12.56 5.81
N ALA A 23 9.70 -11.29 5.69
CA ALA A 23 10.05 -10.22 6.62
C ALA A 23 9.36 -10.35 8.00
N GLY A 24 8.50 -11.37 8.21
CA GLY A 24 7.90 -11.70 9.49
C GLY A 24 6.53 -11.09 9.75
N TRP A 25 5.95 -10.33 8.83
CA TRP A 25 4.65 -9.66 9.03
C TRP A 25 3.47 -10.63 9.13
N GLY A 26 3.63 -11.88 8.66
CA GLY A 26 2.61 -12.92 8.71
C GLY A 26 2.48 -13.64 10.05
N ALA A 27 3.34 -13.34 11.03
CA ALA A 27 3.38 -14.03 12.32
C ALA A 27 3.04 -13.09 13.48
N ALA A 28 2.30 -13.61 14.47
CA ALA A 28 1.98 -12.86 15.68
C ALA A 28 3.25 -12.40 16.41
N PRO A 29 3.27 -11.17 16.99
CA PRO A 29 2.14 -10.26 17.19
C PRO A 29 1.78 -9.40 15.97
N TYR A 30 2.56 -9.50 14.89
CA TYR A 30 2.38 -8.74 13.66
C TYR A 30 1.20 -9.28 12.84
N ALA A 31 0.66 -8.43 11.97
CA ALA A 31 -0.37 -8.84 11.04
C ALA A 31 -0.33 -8.04 9.74
N ILE A 32 -0.78 -8.68 8.66
CA ILE A 32 -1.00 -8.07 7.35
C ILE A 32 -2.50 -7.87 7.15
N GLY A 33 -2.92 -6.65 6.86
CA GLY A 33 -4.27 -6.32 6.44
C GLY A 33 -4.33 -6.01 4.95
N GLU A 34 -4.73 -6.99 4.14
CA GLU A 34 -4.86 -6.84 2.69
C GLU A 34 -6.13 -6.05 2.30
N GLN A 35 -6.04 -5.28 1.21
CA GLN A 35 -7.15 -4.60 0.53
C GLN A 35 -8.06 -3.81 1.46
N ARG A 36 -7.46 -3.02 2.37
CA ARG A 36 -8.19 -2.30 3.42
C ARG A 36 -8.71 -0.96 2.92
N SER A 37 -10.02 -0.86 2.75
CA SER A 37 -10.70 0.43 2.56
C SER A 37 -10.75 1.21 3.88
N PHE A 38 -10.29 2.46 3.88
CA PHE A 38 -10.19 3.26 5.10
C PHE A 38 -10.88 4.63 5.00
N THR A 39 -11.46 4.98 3.84
CA THR A 39 -12.31 6.16 3.70
C THR A 39 -13.68 5.81 3.13
N ASN A 40 -14.70 6.59 3.47
CA ASN A 40 -16.05 6.44 2.92
C ASN A 40 -16.26 7.15 1.57
N GLY A 41 -15.17 7.56 0.91
CA GLY A 41 -15.20 8.42 -0.27
C GLY A 41 -15.64 9.85 0.05
N ARG A 42 -15.10 10.82 -0.70
CA ARG A 42 -15.43 12.24 -0.54
C ARG A 42 -16.91 12.48 -0.90
N ILE A 43 -17.63 13.28 -0.10
CA ILE A 43 -18.98 13.73 -0.48
C ILE A 43 -18.84 14.79 -1.58
N ILE A 44 -19.47 14.54 -2.72
CA ILE A 44 -19.48 15.43 -3.89
C ILE A 44 -20.92 15.90 -4.10
N VAL A 45 -21.13 17.20 -4.01
CA VAL A 45 -22.41 17.85 -4.30
C VAL A 45 -22.28 18.60 -5.62
N ALA A 46 -23.03 18.17 -6.64
CA ALA A 46 -23.02 18.79 -7.96
C ALA A 46 -24.44 18.73 -8.57
N GLY A 47 -24.93 19.88 -9.06
CA GLY A 47 -26.25 19.96 -9.71
C GLY A 47 -27.42 19.55 -8.81
N GLY A 48 -27.34 19.83 -7.50
CA GLY A 48 -28.39 19.46 -6.53
C GLY A 48 -28.43 17.97 -6.16
N LYS A 49 -27.50 17.15 -6.67
CA LYS A 49 -27.38 15.72 -6.32
C LYS A 49 -26.16 15.50 -5.43
N VAL A 50 -26.33 14.63 -4.43
CA VAL A 50 -25.26 14.17 -3.54
C VAL A 50 -24.78 12.81 -3.99
N ARG A 51 -23.48 12.66 -4.22
CA ARG A 51 -22.83 11.36 -4.50
C ARG A 51 -21.55 11.23 -3.68
N ARG A 52 -21.09 10.00 -3.45
CA ARG A 52 -19.78 9.72 -2.85
C ARG A 52 -18.76 9.44 -3.95
N GLY A 53 -17.55 9.97 -3.80
CA GLY A 53 -16.39 9.61 -4.60
C GLY A 53 -15.87 8.22 -4.24
N GLN A 54 -14.78 7.81 -4.89
CA GLN A 54 -14.17 6.51 -4.66
C GLN A 54 -13.62 6.42 -3.22
N GLN A 55 -13.82 5.26 -2.59
CA GLN A 55 -13.15 4.93 -1.33
C GLN A 55 -11.68 4.71 -1.60
N LYS A 56 -10.82 5.29 -0.77
CA LYS A 56 -9.40 4.94 -0.72
C LYS A 56 -9.22 3.59 -0.07
N ARG A 57 -8.45 2.74 -0.73
CA ARG A 57 -8.13 1.37 -0.33
C ARG A 57 -6.64 1.17 -0.50
N ALA A 58 -5.99 0.72 0.56
CA ALA A 58 -4.58 0.35 0.55
C ALA A 58 -4.43 -1.13 0.15
N ASP A 59 -3.34 -1.45 -0.55
CA ASP A 59 -3.05 -2.84 -0.91
C ASP A 59 -2.69 -3.64 0.34
N TYR A 60 -1.81 -3.10 1.19
CA TYR A 60 -1.50 -3.67 2.49
C TYR A 60 -1.40 -2.61 3.58
N LEU A 61 -1.92 -2.96 4.76
CA LEU A 61 -1.58 -2.30 6.02
C LEU A 61 -0.83 -3.27 6.93
N LEU A 62 0.31 -2.82 7.44
CA LEU A 62 1.19 -3.60 8.31
C LEU A 62 0.97 -3.18 9.76
N TYR A 63 0.64 -4.15 10.61
CA TYR A 63 0.30 -3.93 12.01
C TYR A 63 1.42 -4.47 12.89
N TYR A 64 2.05 -3.58 13.68
CA TYR A 64 3.06 -4.00 14.67
C TYR A 64 2.41 -4.80 15.82
N ARG A 65 1.15 -4.49 16.10
CA ARG A 65 0.21 -5.27 16.90
C ARG A 65 -1.20 -4.93 16.43
N ARG A 66 -2.20 -5.74 16.79
CA ARG A 66 -3.58 -5.65 16.25
C ARG A 66 -4.20 -4.24 16.25
N ASP A 67 -3.91 -3.44 17.26
CA ASP A 67 -4.42 -2.08 17.48
C ASP A 67 -3.46 -0.96 17.02
N TYR A 68 -2.31 -1.31 16.42
CA TYR A 68 -1.26 -0.37 16.08
C TYR A 68 -0.79 -0.58 14.63
N PRO A 69 -1.45 0.07 13.65
CA PRO A 69 -0.96 0.10 12.27
C PRO A 69 0.33 0.92 12.21
N LEU A 70 1.36 0.36 11.60
CA LEU A 70 2.69 0.96 11.53
C LEU A 70 2.99 1.52 10.14
N ALA A 71 2.60 0.78 9.09
CA ALA A 71 2.96 1.10 7.72
C ALA A 71 1.87 0.74 6.70
N VAL A 72 1.94 1.40 5.54
CA VAL A 72 1.16 1.08 4.35
C VAL A 72 2.09 0.63 3.23
N VAL A 73 1.64 -0.30 2.39
CA VAL A 73 2.34 -0.72 1.18
C VAL A 73 1.39 -0.55 0.00
N GLU A 74 1.84 0.18 -1.02
CA GLU A 74 1.17 0.28 -2.32
C GLU A 74 1.98 -0.49 -3.37
N ALA A 75 1.31 -1.43 -4.02
CA ALA A 75 1.89 -2.21 -5.09
C ALA A 75 1.57 -1.59 -6.45
N LYS A 76 2.38 -1.94 -7.43
CA LYS A 76 2.19 -1.65 -8.86
C LYS A 76 2.50 -2.90 -9.67
N GLU A 77 2.06 -2.93 -10.91
CA GLU A 77 2.43 -3.99 -11.85
C GLU A 77 3.95 -4.10 -12.00
N VAL A 78 4.48 -5.32 -12.12
CA VAL A 78 5.93 -5.58 -12.31
C VAL A 78 6.57 -4.73 -13.42
N GLY A 79 5.83 -4.46 -14.50
CA GLY A 79 6.31 -3.67 -15.64
C GLY A 79 6.33 -2.15 -15.40
N LEU A 80 5.79 -1.67 -14.28
CA LEU A 80 5.76 -0.25 -13.92
C LEU A 80 6.88 0.08 -12.92
N PRO A 81 7.43 1.31 -12.96
CA PRO A 81 8.36 1.77 -11.94
C PRO A 81 7.68 1.88 -10.56
N ALA A 82 8.37 1.49 -9.49
CA ALA A 82 7.85 1.55 -8.12
C ALA A 82 7.53 3.00 -7.69
N GLU A 83 8.25 3.98 -8.23
CA GLU A 83 8.08 5.42 -8.01
C GLU A 83 6.66 5.89 -8.32
N THR A 84 5.96 5.20 -9.24
CA THR A 84 4.57 5.53 -9.60
C THR A 84 3.60 5.33 -8.43
N GLY A 85 3.96 4.51 -7.44
CA GLY A 85 3.19 4.30 -6.20
C GLY A 85 3.55 5.25 -5.04
N VAL A 86 4.66 5.99 -5.12
CA VAL A 86 5.20 6.78 -3.99
C VAL A 86 4.22 7.85 -3.50
N GLN A 87 3.63 8.62 -4.41
CA GLN A 87 2.66 9.66 -4.02
C GLN A 87 1.41 9.07 -3.35
N GLN A 88 0.94 7.92 -3.82
CA GLN A 88 -0.20 7.21 -3.25
C GLN A 88 0.12 6.68 -1.84
N ALA A 89 1.29 6.04 -1.69
CA ALA A 89 1.76 5.54 -0.41
C ALA A 89 1.91 6.67 0.63
N ARG A 90 2.46 7.83 0.21
CA ARG A 90 2.54 9.03 1.07
C ARG A 90 1.17 9.52 1.52
N GLU A 91 0.26 9.74 0.56
CA GLU A 91 -1.10 10.22 0.87
C GLU A 91 -1.81 9.29 1.88
N TYR A 92 -1.67 7.98 1.70
CA TYR A 92 -2.31 7.01 2.57
C TYR A 92 -1.69 6.98 3.97
N ALA A 93 -0.36 7.04 4.07
CA ALA A 93 0.32 7.13 5.36
C ALA A 93 -0.06 8.40 6.12
N GLU A 94 -0.16 9.54 5.43
CA GLU A 94 -0.60 10.81 6.03
C GLU A 94 -2.04 10.75 6.55
N ILE A 95 -2.98 10.22 5.74
CA ILE A 95 -4.39 10.08 6.16
C ILE A 95 -4.52 9.16 7.39
N LEU A 96 -3.72 8.09 7.44
CA LEU A 96 -3.78 7.08 8.49
C LEU A 96 -2.86 7.39 9.69
N GLY A 97 -2.02 8.43 9.61
CA GLY A 97 -1.06 8.80 10.65
C GLY A 97 0.06 7.76 10.88
N LEU A 98 0.47 7.06 9.81
CA LEU A 98 1.45 5.97 9.87
C LEU A 98 2.89 6.49 9.95
N LYS A 99 3.82 5.63 10.37
CA LYS A 99 5.25 5.99 10.51
C LYS A 99 6.07 5.68 9.28
N PHE A 100 5.63 4.70 8.49
CA PHE A 100 6.30 4.29 7.27
C PHE A 100 5.30 4.13 6.12
N ALA A 101 5.77 4.35 4.91
CA ALA A 101 5.03 4.04 3.69
C ALA A 101 5.98 3.35 2.70
N TYR A 102 5.46 2.40 1.96
CA TYR A 102 6.22 1.65 0.97
C TYR A 102 5.52 1.68 -0.38
N ALA A 103 6.30 1.83 -1.45
CA ALA A 103 5.85 1.64 -2.82
C ALA A 103 6.70 0.56 -3.49
N THR A 104 6.08 -0.39 -4.19
CA THR A 104 6.81 -1.51 -4.80
C THR A 104 6.16 -1.99 -6.09
N ASN A 105 6.97 -2.49 -7.03
CA ASN A 105 6.52 -3.25 -8.19
C ASN A 105 6.82 -4.75 -8.05
N GLY A 106 7.10 -5.21 -6.83
CA GLY A 106 7.51 -6.58 -6.55
C GLY A 106 9.01 -6.84 -6.69
N HIS A 107 9.81 -6.00 -7.36
CA HIS A 107 11.26 -6.17 -7.43
C HIS A 107 12.02 -5.08 -6.67
N HIS A 108 11.57 -3.83 -6.81
CA HIS A 108 12.12 -2.68 -6.13
C HIS A 108 11.15 -2.22 -5.05
N ILE A 109 11.68 -1.74 -3.93
CA ILE A 109 10.90 -1.25 -2.80
C ILE A 109 11.42 0.13 -2.43
N ILE A 110 10.55 1.13 -2.47
CA ILE A 110 10.85 2.49 -2.02
C ILE A 110 10.20 2.66 -0.65
N GLU A 111 11.02 2.97 0.34
CA GLU A 111 10.61 3.31 1.71
C GLU A 111 10.55 4.82 1.88
N ILE A 112 9.46 5.30 2.48
CA ILE A 112 9.34 6.64 3.05
C ILE A 112 9.26 6.49 4.56
N ASP A 113 10.25 7.02 5.28
CA ASP A 113 10.33 7.00 6.73
C ASP A 113 10.02 8.40 7.30
N TYR A 114 8.87 8.53 7.96
CA TYR A 114 8.44 9.79 8.58
C TYR A 114 9.14 10.07 9.91
N THR A 115 9.83 9.10 10.49
CA THR A 115 10.59 9.27 11.74
C THR A 115 11.93 9.95 11.49
N THR A 116 12.52 9.74 10.31
CA THR A 116 13.80 10.33 9.89
C THR A 116 13.66 11.34 8.75
N GLY A 117 12.49 11.37 8.08
CA GLY A 117 12.22 12.26 6.95
C GLY A 117 12.92 11.83 5.65
N THR A 118 13.30 10.55 5.53
CA THR A 118 14.05 10.04 4.37
C THR A 118 13.15 9.26 3.40
N GLU A 119 13.53 9.28 2.13
CA GLU A 119 13.02 8.39 1.10
C GLU A 119 14.19 7.66 0.44
N ARG A 120 14.12 6.33 0.35
CA ARG A 120 15.20 5.50 -0.20
C ARG A 120 14.67 4.19 -0.76
N GLU A 121 15.46 3.58 -1.62
CA GLU A 121 15.26 2.20 -2.02
C GLU A 121 15.77 1.25 -0.92
N VAL A 122 15.07 0.15 -0.68
CA VAL A 122 15.39 -0.88 0.32
C VAL A 122 15.30 -2.28 -0.30
N ASP A 123 16.02 -3.23 0.31
CA ASP A 123 16.11 -4.64 -0.13
C ASP A 123 14.98 -5.52 0.44
#